data_AF-A0A847BUR9-F1
#
_entry.id   AF-A0A847BUR9-F1
#
_cell.length_a   1.000
_cell.length_b   1.000
_cell.length_c   1.000
_cell.angle_alpha   90.00
_cell.angle_beta   90.00
_cell.angle_gamma   90.00
#
_symmetry.space_group_name_H-M   'P 1'
#
loop_
_entity.id
_entity.type
_entity.pdbx_description
1 polymer ?
#
loop_
_entity_poly.entity_id
_entity_poly.type
_entity_poly.pdbx_seq_one_letter_code
_entity_poly.pdbx_strand_id
1 'polypeptide(L)'
;WVGAIYLDTKKRASFLTDEPIVLDLTKDQIITTGHGNFSLVVGGEKYSFVQELPKRFHWTNGEMREINLQEFIDLNGGSAW
;
A
#
# COMPACT_ATOMS: atom_id res chain seq x y z
N TRP A 1 4.15 10.56 -0.10
CA TRP A 1 4.34 9.64 -1.24
C TRP A 1 3.75 8.28 -0.90
N VAL A 2 3.08 7.65 -1.85
CA VAL A 2 2.54 6.28 -1.77
C VAL A 2 3.05 5.49 -2.97
N GLY A 3 3.53 4.29 -2.73
CA GLY A 3 3.93 3.34 -3.74
C GLY A 3 2.99 2.13 -3.76
N ALA A 4 2.62 1.66 -4.94
CA ALA A 4 1.86 0.43 -5.13
C ALA A 4 2.55 -0.47 -6.17
N ILE A 5 2.51 -1.77 -5.95
CA ILE A 5 3.06 -2.78 -6.86
C ILE A 5 1.99 -3.82 -7.10
N TYR A 6 1.54 -3.92 -8.36
CA TYR A 6 0.60 -4.96 -8.78
C TYR A 6 1.35 -6.29 -8.89
N LEU A 7 0.92 -7.31 -8.13
CA LEU A 7 1.67 -8.55 -7.96
C LEU A 7 1.65 -9.44 -9.21
N ASP A 8 0.62 -9.29 -10.05
CA ASP A 8 0.41 -10.02 -11.31
C ASP A 8 1.41 -9.63 -12.40
N THR A 9 1.63 -8.33 -12.56
CA THR A 9 2.39 -7.71 -13.65
C THR A 9 3.72 -7.12 -13.17
N LYS A 10 3.93 -7.05 -11.86
CA LYS A 10 5.03 -6.35 -11.19
C LYS A 10 5.16 -4.88 -11.58
N LYS A 11 4.09 -4.29 -12.13
CA LYS A 11 4.04 -2.86 -12.46
C LYS A 11 4.00 -2.06 -11.18
N ARG A 12 4.80 -0.99 -11.16
CA ARG A 12 4.90 -0.06 -10.03
C ARG A 12 4.17 1.23 -10.35
N ALA A 13 3.44 1.73 -9.37
CA ALA A 13 2.83 3.06 -9.38
C ALA A 13 3.35 3.86 -8.19
N SER A 14 3.64 5.13 -8.43
CA SER A 14 4.22 6.05 -7.45
C SER A 14 3.43 7.34 -7.46
N PHE A 15 2.95 7.76 -6.29
CA PHE A 15 2.12 8.94 -6.13
C PHE A 15 2.76 9.90 -5.15
N LEU A 16 3.11 11.10 -5.61
CA LEU A 16 3.54 12.20 -4.77
C LEU A 16 2.48 13.29 -4.84
N THR A 17 1.48 13.21 -3.97
CA THR A 17 0.34 14.12 -3.93
C THR A 17 -0.21 14.22 -2.51
N ASP A 18 -0.91 15.31 -2.23
CA ASP A 18 -1.77 15.55 -1.07
C ASP A 18 -3.25 15.31 -1.38
N GLU A 19 -3.59 15.04 -2.65
CA GLU A 19 -4.92 14.64 -3.08
C GLU A 19 -5.20 13.14 -2.86
N PRO A 20 -6.47 12.72 -2.77
CA PRO A 20 -6.82 11.31 -2.69
C PRO A 20 -6.35 10.52 -3.92
N ILE A 21 -5.75 9.36 -3.68
CA ILE A 21 -5.41 8.39 -4.73
C ILE A 21 -6.45 7.27 -4.76
N VAL A 22 -6.78 6.80 -5.96
CA VAL A 22 -7.64 5.64 -6.17
C VAL A 22 -6.80 4.51 -6.74
N LEU A 23 -6.77 3.37 -6.07
CA LEU A 23 -6.06 2.17 -6.51
C LEU A 23 -7.05 1.19 -7.14
N ASP A 24 -6.57 0.43 -8.13
CA ASP A 24 -7.36 -0.64 -8.75
C ASP A 24 -7.41 -1.87 -7.83
N LEU A 25 -8.51 -1.98 -7.09
CA LEU A 25 -8.74 -3.07 -6.13
C LEU A 25 -9.11 -4.40 -6.79
N THR A 26 -9.21 -4.46 -8.12
CA THR A 26 -9.39 -5.74 -8.83
C THR A 26 -8.10 -6.55 -8.94
N LYS A 27 -6.97 -5.96 -8.56
CA LYS A 27 -5.64 -6.57 -8.65
C LYS A 27 -5.01 -6.72 -7.29
N ASP A 28 -4.41 -7.88 -7.06
CA ASP A 28 -3.56 -8.12 -5.91
C ASP A 28 -2.35 -7.19 -5.95
N GLN A 29 -2.10 -6.51 -4.84
CA GLN A 29 -1.09 -5.46 -4.79
C GLN A 29 -0.51 -5.31 -3.38
N ILE A 30 0.76 -4.90 -3.33
CA ILE A 30 1.38 -4.42 -2.10
C ILE A 30 1.55 -2.92 -2.18
N ILE A 31 1.32 -2.25 -1.07
CA ILE A 31 1.32 -0.80 -0.94
C ILE A 31 2.32 -0.41 0.14
N THR A 32 3.06 0.67 -0.07
CA THR A 32 3.97 1.24 0.93
C THR A 32 3.80 2.75 0.97
N THR A 33 3.91 3.35 2.15
CA THR A 33 3.86 4.80 2.32
C THR A 33 5.24 5.34 2.69
N GLY A 34 5.57 6.53 2.17
CA GLY A 34 6.83 7.20 2.55
C GLY A 34 6.79 7.79 3.96
N HIS A 35 5.60 8.16 4.44
CA HIS A 35 5.35 8.68 5.79
C HIS A 35 4.05 8.07 6.30
N GLY A 36 3.89 7.96 7.62
CA GLY A 36 2.69 7.44 8.26
C GLY A 36 1.64 8.51 8.59
N ASN A 37 1.58 9.61 7.83
CA ASN A 37 0.52 10.62 7.97
C ASN A 37 -0.43 10.54 6.76
N PHE A 38 -1.51 9.78 6.90
CA PHE A 38 -2.51 9.60 5.85
C PHE A 38 -3.84 9.05 6.43
N SER A 39 -4.91 9.18 5.64
CA SER A 39 -6.16 8.45 5.89
C SER A 39 -6.32 7.35 4.85
N LEU A 40 -6.76 6.18 5.28
CA LEU A 40 -7.11 5.04 4.44
C LEU A 40 -8.62 4.82 4.50
N VAL A 41 -9.26 4.62 3.36
CA VAL A 41 -10.68 4.26 3.27
C VAL A 41 -10.82 2.94 2.54
N VAL A 42 -11.37 1.92 3.20
CA VAL A 42 -11.59 0.58 2.64
C VAL A 42 -12.96 0.10 3.11
N GLY A 43 -13.80 -0.37 2.19
CA GLY A 43 -15.13 -0.89 2.53
C GLY A 43 -16.06 0.12 3.22
N GLY A 44 -15.80 1.43 3.08
CA GLY A 44 -16.53 2.50 3.77
C GLY A 44 -16.01 2.85 5.17
N GLU A 45 -15.06 2.07 5.71
CA GLU A 45 -14.39 2.39 6.96
C GLU A 45 -13.20 3.30 6.73
N LYS A 46 -12.99 4.25 7.65
CA LYS A 46 -11.87 5.21 7.59
C LYS A 46 -10.90 4.96 8.74
N TYR A 47 -9.64 4.76 8.38
CA TYR A 47 -8.51 4.61 9.30
C TYR A 47 -7.61 5.82 9.18
N SER A 48 -7.18 6.40 10.31
CA SER A 48 -6.32 7.58 10.33
C SER A 48 -4.98 7.23 10.97
N PHE A 49 -3.90 7.55 10.28
CA PHE A 49 -2.53 7.38 10.73
C PHE A 49 -1.87 8.75 10.82
N VAL A 50 -1.24 9.08 11.95
CA VAL A 50 -0.65 10.41 12.22
C VAL A 50 0.70 10.23 12.89
N GLN A 51 1.76 10.82 12.29
CA GLN A 51 3.16 10.72 12.76
C GLN A 51 3.71 9.30 12.88
N GLU A 52 3.14 8.35 12.13
CA GLU A 52 3.60 6.96 12.13
C GLU A 52 4.82 6.75 11.22
N LEU A 53 5.53 5.65 11.45
CA LEU A 53 6.52 5.11 10.52
C LEU A 53 5.87 4.71 9.18
N PRO A 54 6.65 4.53 8.10
CA PRO A 54 6.18 3.94 6.84
C PRO A 54 5.32 2.69 7.05
N LYS A 55 4.08 2.75 6.60
CA LYS A 55 3.13 1.64 6.66
C LYS A 55 3.16 0.85 5.36
N ARG A 56 2.93 -0.46 5.47
CA ARG A 56 2.86 -1.36 4.32
C ARG A 56 1.60 -2.19 4.40
N PHE A 57 0.99 -2.43 3.25
CA PHE A 57 -0.26 -3.16 3.16
C PHE A 57 -0.18 -4.19 2.05
N HIS A 58 -0.89 -5.29 2.24
CA HIS A 58 -1.18 -6.27 1.20
C HIS A 58 -2.69 -6.25 0.96
N TRP A 59 -3.07 -6.00 -0.29
CA TRP A 59 -4.43 -6.17 -0.77
C TRP A 59 -4.51 -7.47 -1.56
N THR A 60 -5.32 -8.40 -1.09
CA THR A 60 -5.56 -9.69 -1.75
C THR A 60 -6.95 -10.18 -1.40
N ASN A 61 -7.65 -10.79 -2.37
CA ASN A 61 -8.97 -11.39 -2.18
C ASN A 61 -10.03 -10.45 -1.55
N GLY A 62 -9.94 -9.15 -1.79
CA GLY A 62 -10.90 -8.17 -1.26
C GLY A 62 -10.61 -7.70 0.17
N GLU A 63 -9.51 -8.13 0.78
CA GLU A 63 -9.11 -7.74 2.14
C GLU A 63 -7.81 -6.95 2.14
N MET A 64 -7.77 -5.93 3.00
CA MET A 64 -6.54 -5.18 3.27
C MET A 64 -5.94 -5.63 4.59
N ARG A 65 -4.66 -6.02 4.55
CA ARG A 65 -3.89 -6.39 5.74
C ARG A 65 -2.63 -5.53 5.85
N GLU A 66 -2.37 -4.99 7.04
CA GLU A 66 -1.08 -4.37 7.33
C GLU A 66 0.01 -5.45 7.39
N ILE A 67 1.14 -5.22 6.72
CA ILE A 67 2.28 -6.14 6.66
C ILE A 67 3.56 -5.44 7.14
N ASN A 68 4.54 -6.23 7.57
CA ASN A 68 5.85 -5.69 7.94
C ASN A 68 6.77 -5.56 6.71
N LEU A 69 7.98 -4.99 6.91
CA LEU A 69 8.96 -4.81 5.84
C LEU A 69 9.43 -6.14 5.23
N GLN A 70 9.67 -7.17 6.06
CA GLN A 70 10.16 -8.46 5.56
C GLN A 70 9.13 -9.10 4.62
N GLU A 71 7.87 -9.13 5.04
CA GLU A 71 6.79 -9.68 4.22
C GLU A 71 6.60 -8.89 2.92
N PHE A 72 6.74 -7.56 2.96
CA PHE A 72 6.72 -6.75 1.74
C PHE A 72 7.86 -7.12 0.78
N ILE A 73 9.08 -7.29 1.31
CA ILE A 73 10.25 -7.70 0.51
C ILE A 73 9.99 -9.07 -0.12
N ASP A 74 9.47 -10.03 0.65
CA ASP A 74 9.20 -11.38 0.17
C ASP A 74 8.16 -11.36 -0.96
N LEU A 75 7.07 -10.60 -0.81
CA LEU A 75 6.03 -10.42 -1.84
C LEU A 75 6.53 -9.66 -3.09
N ASN A 76 7.47 -8.74 -2.91
CA ASN A 76 8.12 -7.98 -3.98
C ASN A 76 9.28 -8.75 -4.66
N GLY A 77 9.54 -10.00 -4.29
CA GLY A 77 10.61 -10.80 -4.87
C GLY A 77 12.02 -10.34 -4.45
N GLY A 78 12.17 -9.87 -3.22
CA GLY A 78 13.46 -9.52 -2.61
C GLY A 78 13.81 -8.02 -2.62
N SER A 79 12.96 -7.16 -3.20
CA SER A 79 13.22 -5.70 -3.19
C SER A 79 12.46 -4.98 -2.08
N ALA A 80 13.14 -4.08 -1.37
CA ALA A 80 12.53 -3.19 -0.36
C ALA A 80 11.70 -2.06 -0.99
N TRP A 81 11.84 -1.84 -2.29
CA TRP A 81 10.97 -1.02 -3.12
C TRP A 81 11.02 -1.51 -4.56
#